data_AF-S8CRE8-F1
#
_entry.id   AF-S8CRE8-F1
#
_cell.length_a   1.000
_cell.length_b   1.000
_cell.length_c   1.000
_cell.angle_alpha   90.00
_cell.angle_beta   90.00
_cell.angle_gamma   90.00
#
_symmetry.space_group_name_H-M   'P 1'
#
loop_
_entity.id
_entity.type
_entity.pdbx_description
1 polymer ?
#
loop_
_entity_poly.entity_id
_entity_poly.type
_entity_poly.pdbx_seq_one_letter_code
_entity_poly.pdbx_strand_id
1 'polypeptide(L)'
;MFMEIPGDLCVEAESLRPKMRRIPAVLRSSSDSVDYDPKMVSLGPFHHGKSEFHLGETFKRQALQMFLSDSGKDRRLFYNKIVNEIDEIRDCYDDDGVWVDDASLAEMMLVDGCFVVFYMEAVVSCEKLVRALYLVGMMGFSFAHRDMLLLENQIPF
;
A
#
# COMPACT_ATOMS: atom_id res chain seq x y z
N MET A 1 4.37 18.71 -41.53
CA MET A 1 4.59 19.85 -40.63
C MET A 1 4.84 19.26 -39.26
N PHE A 2 6.11 19.03 -38.91
CA PHE A 2 6.50 18.57 -37.58
C PHE A 2 6.49 19.80 -36.68
N MET A 3 5.69 19.79 -35.62
CA MET A 3 5.78 20.78 -34.56
C MET A 3 7.00 20.42 -33.73
N GLU A 4 8.03 21.26 -33.77
CA GLU A 4 9.15 21.17 -32.85
C GLU A 4 8.65 21.49 -31.43
N ILE A 5 8.91 20.57 -30.50
CA ILE A 5 8.63 20.77 -29.08
C ILE A 5 9.74 21.68 -28.53
N PRO A 6 9.42 22.85 -27.93
CA PRO A 6 10.42 23.74 -27.38
C PRO A 6 11.27 23.05 -26.30
N GLY A 7 12.59 23.23 -26.36
CA GLY A 7 13.57 22.62 -25.44
C GLY A 7 13.43 23.02 -23.97
N ASP A 8 12.55 23.97 -23.67
CA ASP A 8 12.26 24.46 -22.33
C ASP A 8 11.33 23.50 -21.55
N LEU A 9 10.63 22.58 -22.24
CA LEU A 9 9.77 21.58 -21.59
C LEU A 9 10.57 20.44 -20.94
N CYS A 10 11.87 20.34 -21.21
CA CYS A 10 12.74 19.32 -20.62
C CYS A 10 13.26 19.68 -19.22
N VAL A 11 13.08 20.93 -18.76
CA VAL A 11 13.64 21.39 -17.46
C VAL A 11 12.66 21.23 -16.28
N GLU A 12 11.40 20.83 -16.52
CA GLU A 12 10.43 20.57 -15.43
C GLU A 12 10.20 19.08 -15.11
N ALA A 13 10.73 18.17 -15.92
CA ALA A 13 10.49 16.73 -15.78
C ALA A 13 11.24 16.07 -14.60
N GLU A 14 12.22 16.77 -14.00
CA GLU A 14 12.91 16.28 -12.80
C GLU A 14 12.15 16.58 -11.49
N SER A 15 11.03 17.33 -11.52
CA SER A 15 10.29 17.75 -10.31
C SER A 15 8.93 17.07 -10.07
N LEU A 16 8.44 16.23 -10.98
CA LEU A 16 7.13 15.59 -10.85
C LEU A 16 7.27 14.10 -10.54
N ARG A 17 7.72 13.75 -9.32
CA ARG A 17 7.44 12.40 -8.79
C ARG A 17 5.92 12.28 -8.69
N PRO A 18 5.28 11.31 -9.37
CA PRO A 18 3.83 11.13 -9.26
C PRO A 18 3.48 10.83 -7.80
N LYS A 19 2.75 11.75 -7.16
CA LYS A 19 2.22 11.54 -5.81
C LYS A 19 1.03 10.59 -5.87
N MET A 20 0.91 9.71 -4.88
CA MET A 20 -0.32 8.98 -4.58
C MET A 20 -1.38 9.98 -4.14
N ARG A 21 -2.55 9.93 -4.78
CA ARG A 21 -3.64 10.88 -4.59
C ARG A 21 -4.93 10.13 -4.37
N ARG A 22 -5.84 10.74 -3.61
CA ARG A 22 -7.23 10.32 -3.64
C ARG A 22 -7.82 10.61 -5.02
N ILE A 23 -8.59 9.65 -5.52
CA ILE A 23 -9.44 9.75 -6.69
C ILE A 23 -10.39 10.93 -6.48
N PRO A 24 -10.39 11.90 -7.43
CA PRO A 24 -11.27 13.05 -7.38
C PRO A 24 -12.74 12.68 -7.15
N ALA A 25 -13.43 13.46 -6.32
CA ALA A 25 -14.83 13.23 -5.98
C ALA A 25 -15.74 13.15 -7.21
N VAL A 26 -15.42 13.88 -8.29
CA VAL A 26 -16.15 13.83 -9.56
C VAL A 26 -16.14 12.42 -10.16
N LEU A 27 -14.99 11.72 -10.12
CA LEU A 27 -14.87 10.35 -10.62
C LEU A 27 -15.62 9.36 -9.71
N ARG A 28 -15.55 9.57 -8.38
CA ARG A 28 -16.35 8.77 -7.43
C ARG A 28 -17.86 8.93 -7.59
N SER A 29 -18.32 10.11 -7.99
CA SER A 29 -19.75 10.39 -8.15
C SER A 29 -20.35 9.81 -9.43
N SER A 30 -19.50 9.54 -10.44
CA SER A 30 -19.90 8.94 -11.72
C SER A 30 -19.89 7.41 -11.72
N SER A 31 -19.40 6.78 -10.65
CA SER A 31 -19.37 5.33 -10.45
C SER A 31 -20.04 4.96 -9.13
N ASP A 32 -20.26 3.67 -8.90
CA ASP A 32 -20.56 3.21 -7.54
C ASP A 32 -19.29 3.39 -6.69
N SER A 33 -19.38 4.17 -5.62
CA SER A 33 -18.24 4.44 -4.70
C SER A 33 -17.49 3.18 -4.22
N VAL A 34 -18.19 2.04 -4.22
CA VAL A 34 -17.70 0.69 -3.90
C VAL A 34 -16.54 0.25 -4.82
N ASP A 35 -16.41 0.82 -6.01
CA ASP A 35 -15.37 0.45 -6.96
C ASP A 35 -13.98 0.97 -6.59
N TYR A 36 -13.90 2.01 -5.76
CA TYR A 36 -12.65 2.64 -5.37
C TYR A 36 -12.22 2.36 -3.93
N ASP A 37 -13.14 1.86 -3.09
CA ASP A 37 -12.83 1.50 -1.72
C ASP A 37 -12.28 0.05 -1.63
N PRO A 38 -11.28 -0.18 -0.75
CA PRO A 38 -10.84 -1.54 -0.43
C PRO A 38 -11.96 -2.32 0.25
N LYS A 39 -11.94 -3.65 0.12
CA LYS A 39 -12.95 -4.57 0.65
C LYS A 39 -12.44 -5.49 1.75
N MET A 40 -11.12 -5.71 1.79
CA MET A 40 -10.44 -6.65 2.66
C MET A 40 -9.19 -6.05 3.29
N VAL A 41 -8.30 -5.45 2.51
CA VAL A 41 -7.04 -4.89 3.01
C VAL A 41 -6.90 -3.43 2.59
N SER A 42 -6.79 -2.55 3.59
CA SER A 42 -6.30 -1.20 3.36
C SER A 42 -4.77 -1.21 3.39
N LEU A 43 -4.15 -0.52 2.44
CA LEU A 43 -2.71 -0.26 2.39
C LEU A 43 -2.49 1.25 2.39
N GLY A 44 -1.50 1.67 3.15
CA GLY A 44 -1.18 3.07 3.31
C GLY A 44 -2.27 3.87 4.03
N PRO A 45 -2.09 5.20 4.09
CA PRO A 45 -2.80 6.07 5.03
C PRO A 45 -4.23 6.40 4.62
N PHE A 46 -4.60 6.31 3.33
CA PHE A 46 -5.88 6.83 2.85
C PHE A 46 -7.11 6.11 3.41
N HIS A 47 -6.99 4.81 3.69
CA HIS A 47 -8.07 3.96 4.21
C HIS A 47 -7.75 3.38 5.59
N HIS A 48 -6.67 3.84 6.24
CA HIS A 48 -6.21 3.29 7.52
C HIS A 48 -7.21 3.54 8.66
N GLY A 49 -7.27 2.61 9.61
CA GLY A 49 -8.05 2.76 10.85
C GLY A 49 -9.57 2.59 10.70
N LYS A 50 -10.08 2.33 9.50
CA LYS A 50 -11.51 2.03 9.32
C LYS A 50 -11.85 0.66 9.90
N SER A 51 -12.91 0.58 10.70
CA SER A 51 -13.31 -0.64 11.41
C SER A 51 -13.67 -1.80 10.47
N GLU A 52 -14.10 -1.50 9.25
CA GLU A 52 -14.40 -2.51 8.22
C GLU A 52 -13.19 -3.37 7.81
N PHE A 53 -11.95 -2.92 8.08
CA PHE A 53 -10.72 -3.63 7.70
C PHE A 53 -10.04 -4.39 8.84
N HIS A 54 -10.70 -4.59 9.98
CA HIS A 54 -10.09 -5.26 11.14
C HIS A 54 -9.55 -6.67 10.83
N LEU A 55 -10.28 -7.43 9.99
CA LEU A 55 -9.82 -8.75 9.55
C LEU A 55 -8.55 -8.65 8.68
N GLY A 56 -8.52 -7.68 7.75
CA GLY A 56 -7.35 -7.37 6.94
C GLY A 56 -6.15 -6.99 7.79
N GLU A 57 -6.32 -6.09 8.76
CA GLU A 57 -5.26 -5.69 9.70
C GLU A 57 -4.68 -6.89 10.47
N THR A 58 -5.54 -7.81 10.91
CA THR A 58 -5.09 -9.04 11.58
C THR A 58 -4.26 -9.91 10.63
N PHE A 59 -4.70 -10.05 9.38
CA PHE A 59 -3.99 -10.82 8.36
C PHE A 59 -2.62 -10.19 8.03
N LYS A 60 -2.55 -8.86 7.87
CA LYS A 60 -1.28 -8.15 7.64
C LYS A 60 -0.29 -8.33 8.81
N ARG A 61 -0.77 -8.27 10.06
CA ARG A 61 0.10 -8.52 11.23
C ARG A 61 0.61 -9.95 11.30
N GLN A 62 -0.17 -10.93 10.87
CA GLN A 62 0.32 -12.31 10.73
C GLN A 62 1.39 -12.40 9.63
N ALA A 63 1.21 -11.70 8.50
CA ALA A 63 2.24 -11.61 7.46
C ALA A 63 3.56 -11.03 8.00
N LEU A 64 3.50 -9.95 8.80
CA LEU A 64 4.68 -9.42 9.50
C LEU A 64 5.33 -10.46 10.42
N GLN A 65 4.57 -11.19 11.23
CA GLN A 65 5.13 -12.22 12.11
C GLN A 65 5.83 -13.34 11.33
N MET A 66 5.24 -13.77 10.21
CA MET A 66 5.85 -14.76 9.33
C MET A 66 7.13 -14.24 8.69
N PHE A 67 7.11 -13.03 8.15
CA PHE A 67 8.29 -12.38 7.56
C PHE A 67 9.46 -12.27 8.56
N LEU A 68 9.17 -11.86 9.80
CA LEU A 68 10.20 -11.79 10.86
C LEU A 68 10.76 -13.17 11.22
N SER A 69 9.89 -14.18 11.27
CA SER A 69 10.29 -15.57 11.56
C SER A 69 11.16 -16.13 10.45
N ASP A 70 10.77 -15.94 9.19
CA ASP A 70 11.48 -16.45 8.00
C ASP A 70 12.82 -15.73 7.81
N SER A 71 12.88 -14.43 8.08
CA SER A 71 14.13 -13.65 7.96
C SER A 71 15.11 -13.87 9.11
N GLY A 72 14.63 -14.29 10.29
CA GLY A 72 15.43 -14.39 11.51
C GLY A 72 16.00 -13.04 11.98
N LYS A 73 15.40 -11.92 11.56
CA LYS A 73 15.85 -10.56 11.88
C LYS A 73 14.91 -9.89 12.88
N ASP A 74 15.45 -8.96 13.66
CA ASP A 74 14.68 -8.16 14.61
C ASP A 74 13.78 -7.15 13.88
N ARG A 75 12.52 -7.01 14.34
CA ARG A 75 11.55 -6.03 13.83
C ARG A 75 12.12 -4.62 13.75
N ARG A 76 12.91 -4.21 14.75
CA ARG A 76 13.52 -2.88 14.86
C ARG A 76 14.45 -2.58 13.69
N LEU A 77 15.08 -3.60 13.10
CA LEU A 77 15.93 -3.42 11.92
C LEU A 77 15.12 -2.85 10.76
N PHE A 78 13.96 -3.44 10.46
CA PHE A 78 13.11 -3.01 9.35
C PHE A 78 12.39 -1.70 9.68
N TYR A 79 11.89 -1.57 10.92
CA TYR A 79 11.26 -0.34 11.37
C TYR A 79 12.21 0.86 11.26
N ASN A 80 13.46 0.74 11.73
CA ASN A 80 14.43 1.83 11.66
C ASN A 80 14.81 2.18 10.21
N LYS A 81 14.85 1.19 9.30
CA LYS A 81 15.05 1.47 7.87
C LYS A 81 13.92 2.32 7.30
N ILE A 82 12.68 2.04 7.67
CA ILE A 82 11.52 2.82 7.24
C ILE A 82 11.54 4.22 7.84
N VAL A 83 11.87 4.34 9.13
CA VAL A 83 11.99 5.64 9.80
C VAL A 83 13.06 6.52 9.13
N ASN A 84 14.17 5.94 8.68
CA ASN A 84 15.21 6.70 7.97
C ASN A 84 14.74 7.28 6.62
N GLU A 85 13.71 6.69 6.02
CA GLU A 85 13.15 7.11 4.73
C GLU A 85 11.78 7.80 4.89
N ILE A 86 11.39 8.16 6.13
CA ILE A 86 10.01 8.53 6.42
C ILE A 86 9.55 9.80 5.72
N ASP A 87 10.46 10.76 5.55
CA ASP A 87 10.20 12.01 4.82
C ASP A 87 9.93 11.71 3.34
N GLU A 88 10.74 10.84 2.71
CA GLU A 88 10.54 10.44 1.31
C GLU A 88 9.22 9.67 1.13
N ILE A 89 8.91 8.77 2.07
CA ILE A 89 7.65 8.02 2.11
C ILE A 89 6.46 8.99 2.20
N ARG A 90 6.54 9.99 3.08
CA ARG A 90 5.50 11.00 3.26
C ARG A 90 5.31 11.84 2.00
N ASP A 91 6.41 12.25 1.36
CA ASP A 91 6.40 13.04 0.13
C ASP A 91 5.78 12.31 -1.07
N CYS A 92 5.74 10.97 -1.05
CA CYS A 92 5.03 10.17 -2.04
C CYS A 92 3.50 10.32 -1.97
N TYR A 93 2.94 10.87 -0.89
CA TYR A 93 1.51 11.12 -0.76
C TYR A 93 1.18 12.60 -0.94
N ASP A 94 0.02 12.90 -1.54
CA ASP A 94 -0.49 14.27 -1.61
C ASP A 94 -0.90 14.77 -0.22
N ASP A 95 -0.80 16.08 0.01
CA ASP A 95 -0.82 16.70 1.35
C ASP A 95 -2.15 16.46 2.11
N ASP A 96 -3.25 16.20 1.38
CA ASP A 96 -4.55 15.84 1.95
C ASP A 96 -4.60 14.44 2.59
N GLY A 97 -3.52 13.68 2.44
CA GLY A 97 -3.47 12.24 2.56
C GLY A 97 -2.88 11.64 3.84
N VAL A 98 -1.99 12.36 4.52
CA VAL A 98 -1.15 11.81 5.60
C VAL A 98 -1.17 12.71 6.85
N TRP A 99 -2.27 12.64 7.60
CA TRP A 99 -2.42 13.33 8.89
C TRP A 99 -1.83 12.55 10.07
N VAL A 100 -1.07 11.48 9.79
CA VAL A 100 -0.49 10.60 10.80
C VAL A 100 0.92 11.04 11.17
N ASP A 101 1.34 10.79 12.41
CA ASP A 101 2.72 11.02 12.85
C ASP A 101 3.68 9.99 12.22
N ASP A 102 4.98 10.31 12.24
CA ASP A 102 6.02 9.50 11.61
C ASP A 102 6.10 8.08 12.17
N ALA A 103 5.87 7.91 13.46
CA ALA A 103 5.95 6.59 14.08
C ALA A 103 4.78 5.70 13.64
N SER A 104 3.59 6.27 13.53
CA SER A 104 2.39 5.62 12.98
C SER A 104 2.54 5.31 11.49
N LEU A 105 3.07 6.24 10.70
CA LEU A 105 3.33 6.02 9.28
C LEU A 105 4.37 4.89 9.08
N ALA A 106 5.45 4.90 9.86
CA ALA A 106 6.47 3.86 9.78
C ALA A 106 5.94 2.47 10.18
N GLU A 107 5.10 2.39 11.21
CA GLU A 107 4.45 1.13 11.59
C GLU A 107 3.50 0.63 10.49
N MET A 108 2.75 1.54 9.87
CA MET A 108 1.86 1.22 8.76
C MET A 108 2.65 0.67 7.57
N MET A 109 3.72 1.35 7.13
CA MET A 109 4.57 0.89 6.03
C MET A 109 5.22 -0.46 6.34
N LEU A 110 5.62 -0.71 7.59
CA LEU A 110 6.21 -1.99 7.99
C LEU A 110 5.20 -3.14 7.84
N VAL A 111 4.00 -2.95 8.40
CA VAL A 111 2.94 -3.97 8.36
C VAL A 111 2.48 -4.20 6.92
N ASP A 112 2.26 -3.13 6.16
CA ASP A 112 1.72 -3.18 4.81
C ASP A 112 2.75 -3.73 3.81
N GLY A 113 4.02 -3.30 3.92
CA GLY A 113 5.11 -3.82 3.10
C GLY A 113 5.34 -5.31 3.32
N CYS A 114 5.34 -5.78 4.57
CA CYS A 114 5.45 -7.21 4.87
C CYS A 114 4.26 -8.02 4.33
N PHE A 115 3.05 -7.45 4.37
CA PHE A 115 1.88 -8.07 3.76
C PHE A 115 2.02 -8.20 2.23
N VAL A 116 2.48 -7.15 1.54
CA VAL A 116 2.70 -7.18 0.10
C VAL A 116 3.73 -8.24 -0.29
N VAL A 117 4.84 -8.34 0.45
CA VAL A 117 5.85 -9.40 0.25
C VAL A 117 5.23 -10.79 0.45
N PHE A 118 4.50 -10.99 1.55
CA PHE A 118 3.81 -12.26 1.80
C PHE A 118 2.82 -12.61 0.67
N TYR A 119 2.07 -11.62 0.17
CA TYR A 119 1.14 -11.82 -0.93
C TYR A 119 1.88 -12.27 -2.21
N MET A 120 2.98 -11.59 -2.57
CA MET A 120 3.80 -11.97 -3.72
C MET A 120 4.34 -13.40 -3.59
N GLU A 121 4.80 -13.80 -2.40
CA GLU A 121 5.20 -15.17 -2.11
C GLU A 121 4.04 -16.16 -2.27
N ALA A 122 2.85 -15.81 -1.79
CA ALA A 122 1.65 -16.64 -1.89
C ALA A 122 1.21 -16.87 -3.34
N VAL A 123 1.43 -15.92 -4.25
CA VAL A 123 1.10 -16.09 -5.68
C VAL A 123 2.01 -17.12 -6.37
N VAL A 124 3.25 -17.31 -5.87
CA VAL A 124 4.23 -18.21 -6.50
C VAL A 124 4.52 -19.49 -5.70
N SER A 125 4.08 -19.57 -4.45
CA SER A 125 4.29 -20.72 -3.56
C SER A 125 2.97 -21.34 -3.11
N CYS A 126 2.75 -22.61 -3.46
CA CYS A 126 1.57 -23.37 -3.03
C CYS A 126 1.41 -23.42 -1.51
N GLU A 127 2.51 -23.51 -0.75
CA GLU A 127 2.45 -23.55 0.71
C GLU A 127 1.91 -22.24 1.29
N LYS A 128 2.46 -21.10 0.83
CA LYS A 128 2.04 -19.77 1.28
C LYS A 128 0.62 -19.46 0.79
N LEU A 129 0.24 -19.91 -0.41
CA LEU A 129 -1.13 -19.82 -0.91
C LEU A 129 -2.11 -20.57 -0.02
N VAL A 130 -1.86 -21.85 0.28
CA VAL A 130 -2.73 -22.67 1.15
C VAL A 130 -2.88 -22.02 2.52
N ARG A 131 -1.80 -21.47 3.07
CA ARG A 131 -1.86 -20.73 4.34
C ARG A 131 -2.71 -19.47 4.22
N ALA A 132 -2.53 -18.66 3.18
CA ALA A 132 -3.37 -17.48 2.96
C ALA A 132 -4.85 -17.84 2.84
N LEU A 133 -5.17 -18.89 2.07
CA LEU A 133 -6.53 -19.40 1.90
C LEU A 133 -7.12 -19.95 3.20
N TYR A 134 -6.31 -20.56 4.07
CA TYR A 134 -6.76 -20.97 5.40
C TYR A 134 -7.13 -19.78 6.30
N LEU A 135 -6.37 -18.69 6.20
CA LEU A 135 -6.56 -17.50 7.03
C LEU A 135 -7.76 -16.64 6.62
N VAL A 136 -7.95 -16.43 5.31
CA VAL A 136 -8.95 -15.48 4.79
C VAL A 136 -9.94 -16.08 3.80
N GLY A 137 -9.81 -17.37 3.46
CA GLY A 137 -10.62 -18.02 2.45
C GLY A 137 -10.32 -17.54 1.02
N MET A 138 -10.91 -18.23 0.03
CA MET A 138 -10.80 -17.86 -1.38
C MET A 138 -11.31 -16.44 -1.66
N MET A 139 -12.46 -16.08 -1.09
CA MET A 139 -13.07 -14.76 -1.27
C MET A 139 -12.23 -13.65 -0.65
N GLY A 140 -11.75 -13.83 0.60
CA GLY A 140 -10.91 -12.84 1.25
C GLY A 140 -9.58 -12.64 0.52
N PHE A 141 -8.96 -13.73 0.06
CA PHE A 141 -7.74 -13.64 -0.75
C PHE A 141 -7.98 -12.91 -2.09
N SER A 142 -9.13 -13.14 -2.73
CA SER A 142 -9.49 -12.48 -3.99
C SER A 142 -9.78 -10.99 -3.80
N PHE A 143 -10.45 -10.61 -2.71
CA PHE A 143 -10.62 -9.20 -2.37
C PHE A 143 -9.30 -8.53 -2.02
N ALA A 144 -8.41 -9.21 -1.29
CA ALA A 144 -7.09 -8.68 -1.01
C ALA A 144 -6.28 -8.42 -2.30
N HIS A 145 -6.34 -9.34 -3.28
CA HIS A 145 -5.74 -9.14 -4.60
C HIS A 145 -6.30 -7.89 -5.30
N ARG A 146 -7.63 -7.75 -5.34
CA ARG A 146 -8.28 -6.58 -5.95
C ARG A 146 -7.82 -5.30 -5.25
N ASP A 147 -7.81 -5.29 -3.93
CA ASP A 147 -7.50 -4.10 -3.15
C ASP A 147 -6.07 -3.63 -3.37
N MET A 148 -5.11 -4.55 -3.59
CA MET A 148 -3.73 -4.23 -3.96
C MET A 148 -3.58 -3.57 -5.34
N LEU A 149 -4.63 -3.56 -6.16
CA LEU A 149 -4.64 -2.94 -7.49
C LEU A 149 -5.39 -1.60 -7.51
N LEU A 150 -5.98 -1.18 -6.38
CA LEU A 150 -6.71 0.08 -6.29
C LEU A 150 -5.74 1.26 -6.20
N LEU A 151 -5.99 2.31 -7.00
CA LEU A 151 -5.15 3.50 -7.04
C LEU A 151 -5.02 4.21 -5.68
N GLU A 152 -6.07 4.21 -4.87
CA GLU A 152 -6.07 4.82 -3.53
C GLU A 152 -5.57 3.91 -2.41
N ASN A 153 -5.07 2.73 -2.75
CA ASN A 153 -4.70 1.70 -1.78
C ASN A 153 -3.26 1.25 -2.01
N GLN A 154 -2.36 2.20 -2.22
CA GLN A 154 -0.97 1.99 -2.59
C GLN A 154 0.00 2.44 -1.49
N ILE A 155 1.19 1.84 -1.51
CA ILE A 155 2.37 2.25 -0.73
C ILE A 155 3.51 2.67 -1.68
N PRO A 156 4.47 3.50 -1.24
CA PRO A 156 5.63 3.85 -2.05
C PRO A 156 6.45 2.61 -2.43
N PHE A 157 7.14 2.67 -3.58
CA PHE A 157 7.98 1.59 -4.12
C PHE A 157 9.43 2.04 -4.30
#